data_AF-A0A5P4S828-F1
#
_entry.id   AF-A0A5P4S828-F1
#
_cell.length_a   1.000
_cell.length_b   1.000
_cell.length_c   1.000
_cell.angle_alpha   90.00
_cell.angle_beta   90.00
_cell.angle_gamma   90.00
#
_symmetry.space_group_name_H-M   'P 1'
#
loop_
_entity.id
_entity.type
_entity.pdbx_description
1 polymer ?
#
loop_
_entity_poly.entity_id
_entity_poly.type
_entity_poly.pdbx_seq_one_letter_code
_entity_poly.pdbx_strand_id
1 'polypeptide(L)'
;MSGAYVAPELESEFGKIPPSFLPLGNRRLLQHQIKLAPQNTQIILSLPESYQLPMSDEKWLLENDIDIVHIPDGLSLGAAIVAALNISGYSIDKPLHVLLGDTLYEELPQGKDVVSYSTTEDGYKWTIMTEENFKWVDSNNGGLEGQKRRIVDGYFKFNKPRVLIKQITKCEWDFIQGLNLYREVVGLTPVKSIGWLDFGHVNTYYRSKAKFTTQRAFNELKITSSWIEKSSSKIEKIDAEAYWFENLPFELRGNIPQFLGSRETDGKISYKLEYLHLSALNELYVFSELPLATWKHVINSCLDFVSDCKKVDSKLPSKDSNTLEKLFTFKTIDRVNDYCVSKNIKLNDLWSLNGDEPISISQILEYSEKYLPKNRDVLNVMHGDLCFSNILYDFRAKKIKVIDPRGITPEGVKTIYGDLKYDLAKLSHSILGLYDYIIAGYFSVDIKGREIKFDIINQNRSDIQQYFIEQIKIRFNISALQLYAMQIQLFLSMLPLHSDNSERQDALFANAFRLYRTIKDLEK
;
A
#
# COMPACT_ATOMS: atom_id res chain seq x y z
N MET A 1 -2.02 0.10 -21.22
CA MET A 1 -0.69 0.24 -21.85
C MET A 1 0.34 0.51 -20.78
N SER A 2 1.12 -0.50 -20.38
CA SER A 2 2.12 -0.36 -19.30
C SER A 2 3.50 -0.87 -19.72
N GLY A 3 3.78 -0.92 -21.03
CA GLY A 3 4.99 -1.53 -21.59
C GLY A 3 6.28 -0.71 -21.46
N ALA A 4 6.31 0.27 -20.57
CA ALA A 4 7.50 1.04 -20.19
C ALA A 4 7.61 1.05 -18.67
N TYR A 5 8.76 1.48 -18.16
CA TYR A 5 8.98 1.71 -16.73
C TYR A 5 8.56 3.12 -16.33
N VAL A 6 8.29 3.32 -15.03
CA VAL A 6 8.01 4.65 -14.48
C VAL A 6 9.19 5.62 -14.67
N ALA A 7 8.92 6.92 -14.60
CA ALA A 7 9.95 7.95 -14.71
C ALA A 7 11.02 7.84 -13.60
N PRO A 8 12.26 8.31 -13.82
CA PRO A 8 13.36 8.15 -12.86
C PRO A 8 13.06 8.66 -11.44
N GLU A 9 12.24 9.71 -11.30
CA GLU A 9 11.85 10.21 -9.98
C GLU A 9 11.00 9.20 -9.21
N LEU A 10 10.06 8.54 -9.89
CA LEU A 10 9.23 7.48 -9.30
C LEU A 10 10.02 6.18 -9.10
N GLU A 11 10.93 5.85 -10.03
CA GLU A 11 11.82 4.69 -9.90
C GLU A 11 12.66 4.78 -8.62
N SER A 12 13.08 5.98 -8.23
CA SER A 12 13.84 6.19 -6.98
C SER A 12 13.05 5.88 -5.69
N GLU A 13 11.72 5.92 -5.73
CA GLU A 13 10.85 5.68 -4.58
C GLU A 13 10.17 4.30 -4.60
N PHE A 14 9.89 3.75 -5.79
CA PHE A 14 9.17 2.49 -5.96
C PHE A 14 9.98 1.36 -6.60
N GLY A 15 11.20 1.64 -7.06
CA GLY A 15 11.98 0.71 -7.86
C GLY A 15 11.50 0.67 -9.32
N LYS A 16 12.14 -0.21 -10.09
CA LYS A 16 11.97 -0.30 -11.55
C LYS A 16 10.69 -1.07 -11.91
N ILE A 17 9.54 -0.45 -11.69
CA ILE A 17 8.21 -1.03 -11.93
C ILE A 17 7.48 -0.39 -13.13
N PRO A 18 6.56 -1.11 -13.79
CA PRO A 18 5.66 -0.53 -14.78
C PRO A 18 4.65 0.45 -14.13
N PRO A 19 4.16 1.49 -14.84
CA PRO A 19 3.26 2.48 -14.26
C PRO A 19 1.96 1.92 -13.66
N SER A 20 1.36 0.91 -14.28
CA SER A 20 0.12 0.31 -13.76
C SER A 20 0.35 -0.47 -12.45
N PHE A 21 1.61 -0.68 -12.06
CA PHE A 21 1.99 -1.38 -10.84
C PHE A 21 2.25 -0.40 -9.68
N LEU A 22 2.19 0.91 -9.91
CA LEU A 22 2.29 1.90 -8.84
C LEU A 22 1.24 1.64 -7.75
N PRO A 23 1.60 1.77 -6.46
CA PRO A 23 0.65 1.52 -5.37
C PRO A 23 -0.38 2.66 -5.26
N LEU A 24 -1.63 2.30 -5.00
CA LEU A 24 -2.72 3.21 -4.71
C LEU A 24 -3.75 2.56 -3.77
N GLY A 25 -3.74 2.97 -2.51
CA GLY A 25 -4.74 2.53 -1.53
C GLY A 25 -4.58 1.06 -1.16
N ASN A 26 -3.33 0.67 -0.84
CA ASN A 26 -2.93 -0.70 -0.51
C ASN A 26 -3.29 -1.74 -1.60
N ARG A 27 -3.21 -1.32 -2.86
CA ARG A 27 -3.50 -2.09 -4.07
C ARG A 27 -2.63 -1.58 -5.22
N ARG A 28 -2.47 -2.39 -6.28
CA ARG A 28 -1.86 -1.92 -7.54
C ARG A 28 -2.81 -0.97 -8.27
N LEU A 29 -2.28 0.05 -8.95
CA LEU A 29 -3.07 0.97 -9.78
C LEU A 29 -3.94 0.21 -10.82
N LEU A 30 -3.40 -0.85 -11.42
CA LEU A 30 -4.09 -1.71 -12.38
C LEU A 30 -5.41 -2.28 -11.84
N GLN A 31 -5.48 -2.58 -10.54
CA GLN A 31 -6.69 -3.15 -9.93
C GLN A 31 -7.84 -2.14 -9.88
N HIS A 32 -7.53 -0.83 -9.92
CA HIS A 32 -8.54 0.21 -10.08
C HIS A 32 -8.85 0.47 -11.55
N GLN A 33 -7.84 0.43 -12.43
CA GLN A 33 -8.02 0.61 -13.88
C GLN A 33 -8.90 -0.48 -14.50
N ILE A 34 -8.72 -1.74 -14.12
CA ILE A 34 -9.51 -2.87 -14.64
C ILE A 34 -11.00 -2.72 -14.32
N LYS A 35 -11.35 -2.12 -13.17
CA LYS A 35 -12.75 -1.86 -12.81
C LYS A 35 -13.44 -0.85 -13.73
N LEU A 36 -12.66 -0.03 -14.43
CA LEU A 36 -13.18 0.93 -15.41
C LEU A 36 -13.44 0.30 -16.78
N ALA A 37 -12.90 -0.91 -17.03
CA ALA A 37 -13.05 -1.56 -18.32
C ALA A 37 -14.54 -1.81 -18.64
N PRO A 38 -15.00 -1.53 -19.87
CA PRO A 38 -16.37 -1.81 -20.25
C PRO A 38 -16.71 -3.30 -20.07
N GLN A 39 -17.96 -3.62 -19.76
CA GLN A 39 -18.39 -5.01 -19.61
C GLN A 39 -18.19 -5.79 -20.92
N ASN A 40 -17.85 -7.08 -20.80
CA ASN A 40 -17.63 -8.00 -21.92
C ASN A 40 -16.52 -7.58 -22.91
N THR A 41 -15.55 -6.78 -22.48
CA THR A 41 -14.34 -6.51 -23.27
C THR A 41 -13.17 -7.35 -22.78
N GLN A 42 -12.42 -7.93 -23.72
CA GLN A 42 -11.12 -8.53 -23.44
C GLN A 42 -10.14 -7.44 -22.98
N ILE A 43 -9.44 -7.68 -21.87
CA ILE A 43 -8.46 -6.74 -21.32
C ILE A 43 -7.07 -7.29 -21.58
N ILE A 44 -6.23 -6.46 -22.19
CA ILE A 44 -4.84 -6.78 -22.49
C ILE A 44 -3.94 -5.78 -21.77
N LEU A 45 -3.01 -6.31 -20.96
CA LEU A 45 -1.99 -5.54 -20.25
C LEU A 45 -0.64 -5.71 -20.95
N SER A 46 -0.13 -4.62 -21.52
CA SER A 46 1.25 -4.61 -22.02
C SER A 46 2.26 -4.35 -20.91
N LEU A 47 3.33 -5.13 -20.87
CA LEU A 47 4.45 -5.00 -19.92
C LEU A 47 5.79 -4.98 -20.68
N PRO A 48 6.85 -4.36 -20.13
CA PRO A 48 8.19 -4.49 -20.70
C PRO A 48 8.61 -5.97 -20.76
N GLU A 49 9.35 -6.36 -21.79
CA GLU A 49 9.87 -7.72 -21.94
C GLU A 49 10.86 -8.07 -20.83
N SER A 50 11.63 -7.09 -20.35
CA SER A 50 12.54 -7.31 -19.22
C SER A 50 11.87 -7.38 -17.85
N TYR A 51 10.57 -7.06 -17.75
CA TYR A 51 9.88 -7.01 -16.45
C TYR A 51 9.49 -8.40 -15.97
N GLN A 52 9.99 -8.78 -14.79
CA GLN A 52 9.63 -10.04 -14.15
C GLN A 52 8.40 -9.83 -13.28
N LEU A 53 7.28 -10.39 -13.73
CA LEU A 53 6.02 -10.29 -13.01
C LEU A 53 6.09 -11.06 -11.68
N PRO A 54 5.81 -10.43 -10.53
CA PRO A 54 5.75 -11.16 -9.26
C PRO A 54 4.61 -12.19 -9.28
N MET A 55 4.85 -13.38 -8.71
CA MET A 55 3.86 -14.47 -8.69
C MET A 55 2.49 -14.04 -8.11
N SER A 56 2.49 -13.13 -7.13
CA SER A 56 1.26 -12.59 -6.54
C SER A 56 0.44 -11.78 -7.55
N ASP A 57 1.12 -10.96 -8.35
CA ASP A 57 0.48 -10.15 -9.38
C ASP A 57 0.04 -11.03 -10.57
N GLU A 58 0.85 -12.03 -10.95
CA GLU A 58 0.51 -13.01 -11.99
C GLU A 58 -0.76 -13.81 -11.64
N LYS A 59 -0.82 -14.36 -10.43
CA LYS A 59 -1.99 -15.09 -9.94
C LYS A 59 -3.24 -14.22 -9.99
N TRP A 60 -3.14 -12.97 -9.50
CA TRP A 60 -4.27 -12.04 -9.48
C TRP A 60 -4.75 -11.70 -10.91
N LEU A 61 -3.83 -11.50 -11.85
CA LEU A 61 -4.15 -11.21 -13.25
C LEU A 61 -4.84 -12.40 -13.93
N LEU A 62 -4.38 -13.62 -13.67
CA LEU A 62 -4.99 -14.85 -14.19
C LEU A 62 -6.41 -15.06 -13.64
N GLU A 63 -6.62 -14.83 -12.34
CA GLU A 63 -7.95 -14.95 -11.69
C GLU A 63 -8.97 -13.90 -12.19
N ASN A 64 -8.50 -12.84 -12.85
CA ASN A 64 -9.35 -11.77 -13.41
C ASN A 64 -9.39 -11.78 -14.94
N ASP A 65 -8.99 -12.88 -15.58
CA ASP A 65 -9.02 -13.07 -17.05
C ASP A 65 -8.31 -11.95 -17.84
N ILE A 66 -7.14 -11.52 -17.35
CA ILE A 66 -6.33 -10.48 -17.98
C ILE A 66 -5.20 -11.08 -18.82
N ASP A 67 -5.20 -10.78 -20.12
CA ASP A 67 -4.13 -11.22 -21.02
C ASP A 67 -2.90 -10.33 -20.88
N ILE A 68 -1.73 -10.95 -20.71
CA ILE A 68 -0.46 -10.25 -20.59
C ILE A 68 0.29 -10.33 -21.91
N VAL A 69 0.82 -9.19 -22.36
CA VAL A 69 1.70 -9.12 -23.52
C VAL A 69 3.00 -8.42 -23.14
N HIS A 70 4.10 -9.15 -23.25
CA HIS A 70 5.42 -8.57 -23.15
C HIS A 70 5.78 -7.88 -24.48
N ILE A 71 6.22 -6.62 -24.39
CA ILE A 71 6.68 -5.84 -25.55
C ILE A 71 8.14 -5.43 -25.35
N PRO A 72 8.93 -5.29 -26.44
CA PRO A 72 10.32 -4.87 -26.35
C PRO A 72 10.48 -3.57 -25.54
N ASP A 73 11.56 -3.53 -24.76
CA ASP A 73 11.88 -2.37 -23.94
C ASP A 73 12.20 -1.12 -24.79
N GLY A 74 11.85 0.05 -24.27
CA GLY A 74 12.24 1.34 -24.87
C GLY A 74 11.48 1.73 -26.15
N LEU A 75 10.41 1.03 -26.50
CA LEU A 75 9.54 1.42 -27.61
C LEU A 75 8.84 2.77 -27.35
N SER A 76 8.67 3.55 -28.41
CA SER A 76 7.77 4.72 -28.38
C SER A 76 6.33 4.26 -28.11
N LEU A 77 5.47 5.16 -27.63
CA LEU A 77 4.06 4.82 -27.39
C LEU A 77 3.37 4.27 -28.66
N GLY A 78 3.66 4.84 -29.82
CA GLY A 78 3.10 4.38 -31.09
C GLY A 78 3.57 2.97 -31.45
N ALA A 79 4.88 2.71 -31.35
CA ALA A 79 5.45 1.38 -31.58
C ALA A 79 4.90 0.35 -30.57
N ALA A 80 4.79 0.73 -29.30
CA ALA A 80 4.26 -0.11 -28.23
C ALA A 80 2.80 -0.52 -28.47
N ILE A 81 1.93 0.40 -28.92
CA ILE A 81 0.53 0.08 -29.27
C ILE A 81 0.48 -0.91 -30.43
N VAL A 82 1.25 -0.67 -31.50
CA VAL A 82 1.26 -1.58 -32.66
C VAL A 82 1.82 -2.95 -32.29
N ALA A 83 2.90 -3.01 -31.51
CA ALA A 83 3.46 -4.26 -31.00
C ALA A 83 2.44 -5.03 -30.14
N ALA A 84 1.80 -4.37 -29.18
CA ALA A 84 0.80 -4.99 -28.31
C ALA A 84 -0.38 -5.58 -29.09
N LEU A 85 -0.89 -4.86 -30.10
CA LEU A 85 -2.00 -5.33 -30.95
C LEU A 85 -1.61 -6.54 -31.82
N ASN A 86 -0.39 -6.54 -32.36
CA ASN A 86 0.09 -7.65 -33.18
C ASN A 86 0.38 -8.91 -32.34
N ILE A 87 1.01 -8.76 -31.18
CA ILE A 87 1.40 -9.91 -30.33
C ILE A 87 0.19 -10.52 -29.62
N SER A 88 -0.76 -9.69 -29.15
CA SER A 88 -1.99 -10.19 -28.50
C SER A 88 -2.91 -10.99 -29.43
N GLY A 89 -2.74 -10.88 -30.75
CA GLY A 89 -3.71 -11.41 -31.71
C GLY A 89 -5.08 -10.71 -31.64
N TYR A 90 -5.13 -9.49 -31.08
CA TYR A 90 -6.38 -8.74 -30.95
C TYR A 90 -7.08 -8.59 -32.29
N SER A 91 -8.40 -8.82 -32.31
CA SER A 91 -9.21 -8.64 -33.52
C SER A 91 -9.35 -7.16 -33.86
N ILE A 92 -8.51 -6.72 -34.81
CA ILE A 92 -8.48 -5.36 -35.37
C ILE A 92 -9.77 -4.92 -36.08
N ASP A 93 -10.81 -5.77 -36.12
CA ASP A 93 -12.15 -5.47 -36.61
C ASP A 93 -13.12 -5.04 -35.49
N LYS A 94 -12.72 -5.17 -34.22
CA LYS A 94 -13.49 -4.72 -33.05
C LYS A 94 -13.03 -3.33 -32.58
N PRO A 95 -13.90 -2.57 -31.87
CA PRO A 95 -13.50 -1.29 -31.28
C PRO A 95 -12.41 -1.45 -30.21
N LEU A 96 -11.33 -0.69 -30.33
CA LEU A 96 -10.20 -0.69 -29.44
C LEU A 96 -10.32 0.42 -28.39
N HIS A 97 -10.14 0.06 -27.13
CA HIS A 97 -9.94 1.01 -26.03
C HIS A 97 -8.46 1.01 -25.64
N VAL A 98 -7.86 2.19 -25.50
CA VAL A 98 -6.47 2.35 -25.07
C VAL A 98 -6.45 3.23 -23.82
N LEU A 99 -5.95 2.68 -22.73
CA LEU A 99 -5.69 3.39 -21.47
C LEU A 99 -4.19 3.36 -21.18
N LEU A 100 -3.57 4.52 -20.94
CA LEU A 100 -2.17 4.59 -20.49
C LEU A 100 -2.04 4.10 -19.04
N GLY A 101 -0.91 3.47 -18.72
CA GLY A 101 -0.74 2.75 -17.45
C GLY A 101 -0.61 3.66 -16.23
N ASP A 102 -0.28 4.92 -16.43
CA ASP A 102 -0.10 5.96 -15.42
C ASP A 102 -1.35 6.83 -15.20
N THR A 103 -2.50 6.47 -15.76
CA THR A 103 -3.73 7.25 -15.61
C THR A 103 -4.89 6.47 -15.00
N LEU A 104 -5.73 7.15 -14.21
CA LEU A 104 -6.99 6.64 -13.69
C LEU A 104 -8.09 7.69 -13.89
N TYR A 105 -9.32 7.21 -14.03
CA TYR A 105 -10.51 8.03 -14.19
C TYR A 105 -11.56 7.63 -13.17
N GLU A 106 -12.50 8.53 -12.90
CA GLU A 106 -13.73 8.18 -12.20
C GLU A 106 -14.68 7.43 -13.15
N GLU A 107 -14.83 7.95 -14.37
CA GLU A 107 -15.61 7.34 -15.44
C GLU A 107 -14.87 7.48 -16.78
N LEU A 108 -14.87 6.42 -17.59
CA LEU A 108 -14.29 6.48 -18.93
C LEU A 108 -15.19 7.30 -19.88
N PRO A 109 -14.62 8.22 -20.67
CA PRO A 109 -15.34 8.93 -21.71
C PRO A 109 -16.10 8.01 -22.67
N GLN A 110 -17.36 8.37 -22.93
CA GLN A 110 -18.26 7.65 -23.83
C GLN A 110 -18.24 8.24 -25.24
N GLY A 111 -18.64 7.44 -26.24
CA GLY A 111 -18.74 7.87 -27.63
C GLY A 111 -18.09 6.92 -28.63
N LYS A 112 -17.91 7.41 -29.85
CA LYS A 112 -17.25 6.74 -30.98
C LYS A 112 -16.02 7.56 -31.37
N ASP A 113 -14.90 6.90 -31.60
CA ASP A 113 -13.63 7.53 -32.00
C ASP A 113 -13.28 8.72 -31.09
N VAL A 114 -12.93 8.40 -29.84
CA VAL A 114 -12.77 9.37 -28.74
C VAL A 114 -11.30 9.57 -28.42
N VAL A 115 -10.95 10.83 -28.16
CA VAL A 115 -9.73 11.21 -27.44
C VAL A 115 -10.13 11.98 -26.20
N SER A 116 -9.66 11.49 -25.06
CA SER A 116 -9.93 12.12 -23.78
C SER A 116 -9.00 13.32 -23.58
N TYR A 117 -9.53 14.37 -22.95
CA TYR A 117 -8.73 15.51 -22.54
C TYR A 117 -9.09 16.04 -21.15
N SER A 118 -8.06 16.55 -20.46
CA SER A 118 -8.14 17.22 -19.17
C SER A 118 -7.67 18.66 -19.26
N THR A 119 -8.00 19.48 -18.26
CA THR A 119 -7.42 20.81 -18.10
C THR A 119 -6.45 20.82 -16.93
N THR A 120 -5.23 21.29 -17.17
CA THR A 120 -4.18 21.38 -16.16
C THR A 120 -3.52 22.76 -16.16
N GLU A 121 -3.00 23.14 -15.02
CA GLU A 121 -2.16 24.33 -14.81
C GLU A 121 -0.68 23.94 -14.63
N ASP A 122 -0.36 22.64 -14.56
CA ASP A 122 1.02 22.20 -14.36
C ASP A 122 1.85 22.29 -15.64
N GLY A 123 3.15 22.55 -15.49
CA GLY A 123 4.12 22.66 -16.58
C GLY A 123 4.69 21.34 -17.07
N TYR A 124 4.07 20.20 -16.78
CA TYR A 124 4.57 18.90 -17.24
C TYR A 124 4.43 18.73 -18.76
N LYS A 125 5.27 17.84 -19.31
CA LYS A 125 5.30 17.55 -20.74
C LYS A 125 4.11 16.66 -21.11
N TRP A 126 3.04 17.29 -21.58
CA TRP A 126 1.87 16.59 -22.11
C TRP A 126 1.60 17.03 -23.54
N THR A 127 0.90 16.20 -24.29
CA THR A 127 0.37 16.60 -25.60
C THR A 127 -0.75 17.61 -25.40
N ILE A 128 -0.57 18.81 -25.95
CA ILE A 128 -1.52 19.92 -25.85
C ILE A 128 -2.46 19.91 -27.04
N MET A 129 -3.73 20.22 -26.77
CA MET A 129 -4.75 20.47 -27.77
C MET A 129 -4.79 21.96 -28.14
N THR A 130 -4.52 22.28 -29.40
CA THR A 130 -4.63 23.66 -29.91
C THR A 130 -6.09 24.10 -30.03
N GLU A 131 -6.41 25.33 -29.61
CA GLU A 131 -7.80 25.84 -29.60
C GLU A 131 -8.37 26.06 -31.01
N GLU A 132 -7.54 26.45 -31.97
CA GLU A 132 -8.01 26.90 -33.29
C GLU A 132 -8.39 25.73 -34.21
N ASN A 133 -7.84 24.53 -34.01
CA ASN A 133 -8.06 23.39 -34.92
C ASN A 133 -8.10 22.02 -34.24
N PHE A 134 -8.09 21.93 -32.90
CA PHE A 134 -7.98 20.66 -32.15
C PHE A 134 -6.81 19.77 -32.61
N LYS A 135 -5.75 20.38 -33.15
CA LYS A 135 -4.54 19.66 -33.57
C LYS A 135 -3.73 19.34 -32.32
N TRP A 136 -3.22 18.11 -32.25
CA TRP A 136 -2.43 17.60 -31.14
C TRP A 136 -0.96 17.93 -31.37
N VAL A 137 -0.33 18.59 -30.42
CA VAL A 137 1.06 19.03 -30.52
C VAL A 137 1.78 18.72 -29.21
N ASP A 138 3.00 18.22 -29.30
CA ASP A 138 3.85 18.07 -28.12
C ASP A 138 4.22 19.44 -27.54
N SER A 139 4.20 19.55 -26.22
CA SER A 139 4.53 20.78 -25.50
C SER A 139 6.00 21.23 -25.63
N ASN A 140 6.82 20.58 -26.46
CA ASN A 140 8.23 20.90 -26.66
C ASN A 140 8.45 22.29 -27.29
N ASN A 141 7.43 22.89 -27.91
CA ASN A 141 7.50 24.24 -28.44
C ASN A 141 6.90 25.22 -27.43
N GLY A 142 7.77 25.92 -26.70
CA GLY A 142 7.44 26.87 -25.65
C GLY A 142 6.25 27.77 -26.01
N GLY A 143 5.22 27.73 -25.16
CA GLY A 143 4.04 28.58 -25.26
C GLY A 143 3.53 28.97 -23.89
N LEU A 144 3.58 30.28 -23.61
CA LEU A 144 2.94 31.07 -22.55
C LEU A 144 2.63 30.34 -21.22
N GLU A 145 3.38 30.72 -20.19
CA GLU A 145 3.08 30.44 -18.78
C GLU A 145 1.72 31.04 -18.38
N GLY A 146 0.92 30.29 -17.62
CA GLY A 146 -0.27 30.83 -16.92
C GLY A 146 -1.65 30.63 -17.55
N GLN A 147 -1.79 29.93 -18.69
CA GLN A 147 -3.10 29.57 -19.24
C GLN A 147 -3.46 28.10 -19.00
N LYS A 148 -4.74 27.81 -18.69
CA LYS A 148 -5.26 26.44 -18.56
C LYS A 148 -5.11 25.70 -19.89
N ARG A 149 -4.24 24.69 -19.93
CA ARG A 149 -3.99 23.90 -21.13
C ARG A 149 -4.93 22.72 -21.18
N ARG A 150 -5.52 22.46 -22.35
CA ARG A 150 -6.23 21.21 -22.63
C ARG A 150 -5.21 20.18 -23.06
N ILE A 151 -5.05 19.12 -22.28
CA ILE A 151 -4.06 18.06 -22.51
C ILE A 151 -4.74 16.74 -22.85
N VAL A 152 -4.14 15.96 -23.73
CA VAL A 152 -4.54 14.57 -23.95
C VAL A 152 -4.12 13.77 -22.72
N ASP A 153 -5.08 13.13 -22.07
CA ASP A 153 -4.92 12.65 -20.69
C ASP A 153 -4.83 11.11 -20.58
N GLY A 154 -4.69 10.43 -21.71
CA GLY A 154 -4.25 9.03 -21.77
C GLY A 154 -5.34 7.99 -22.00
N TYR A 155 -6.58 8.39 -22.27
CA TYR A 155 -7.63 7.49 -22.74
C TYR A 155 -8.05 7.77 -24.19
N PHE A 156 -8.18 6.69 -24.96
CA PHE A 156 -8.59 6.73 -26.35
C PHE A 156 -9.55 5.58 -26.68
N LYS A 157 -10.47 5.82 -27.60
CA LYS A 157 -11.33 4.78 -28.19
C LYS A 157 -11.28 4.89 -29.70
N PHE A 158 -11.02 3.79 -30.40
CA PHE A 158 -10.91 3.74 -31.85
C PHE A 158 -11.85 2.68 -32.42
N ASN A 159 -12.77 3.05 -33.30
CA ASN A 159 -13.64 2.07 -33.96
C ASN A 159 -12.99 1.41 -35.17
N LYS A 160 -11.89 1.97 -35.70
CA LYS A 160 -11.15 1.41 -36.84
C LYS A 160 -9.67 1.18 -36.50
N PRO A 161 -9.32 0.21 -35.63
CA PRO A 161 -7.93 -0.02 -35.21
C PRO A 161 -6.95 -0.25 -36.37
N ARG A 162 -7.41 -0.92 -37.45
CA ARG A 162 -6.62 -1.07 -38.69
C ARG A 162 -6.12 0.25 -39.26
N VAL A 163 -6.97 1.28 -39.24
CA VAL A 163 -6.61 2.61 -39.74
C VAL A 163 -5.61 3.27 -38.80
N LEU A 164 -5.81 3.14 -37.49
CA LEU A 164 -4.87 3.67 -36.48
C LEU A 164 -3.46 3.10 -36.68
N ILE A 165 -3.33 1.77 -36.75
CA ILE A 165 -2.05 1.10 -36.98
C ILE A 165 -1.39 1.63 -38.26
N LYS A 166 -2.14 1.67 -39.36
CA LYS A 166 -1.65 2.19 -40.64
C LYS A 166 -1.11 3.62 -40.53
N GLN A 167 -1.79 4.51 -39.81
CA GLN A 167 -1.33 5.90 -39.68
C GLN A 167 -0.11 6.02 -38.77
N ILE A 168 -0.08 5.30 -37.64
CA ILE A 168 1.10 5.27 -36.75
C ILE A 168 2.33 4.75 -37.52
N THR A 169 2.19 3.67 -38.29
CA THR A 169 3.29 3.12 -39.09
C THR A 169 3.77 4.10 -40.17
N LYS A 170 2.86 4.86 -40.80
CA LYS A 170 3.23 5.91 -41.77
C LYS A 170 4.00 7.08 -41.15
N CYS A 171 3.77 7.35 -39.87
CA CYS A 171 4.42 8.42 -39.11
C CYS A 171 5.66 7.92 -38.35
N GLU A 172 6.31 6.84 -38.82
CA GLU A 172 7.52 6.30 -38.19
C GLU A 172 7.35 6.06 -36.67
N TRP A 173 6.18 5.53 -36.28
CA TRP A 173 5.84 5.21 -34.89
C TRP A 173 5.60 6.42 -33.97
N ASP A 174 5.51 7.64 -34.52
CA ASP A 174 5.05 8.81 -33.79
C ASP A 174 3.54 8.70 -33.54
N PHE A 175 3.18 8.54 -32.26
CA PHE A 175 1.79 8.37 -31.86
C PHE A 175 0.95 9.63 -32.11
N ILE A 176 1.49 10.82 -31.87
CA ILE A 176 0.75 12.08 -31.96
C ILE A 176 0.49 12.45 -33.42
N GLN A 177 1.49 12.29 -34.28
CA GLN A 177 1.31 12.45 -35.72
C GLN A 177 0.36 11.41 -36.29
N GLY A 178 0.49 10.15 -35.88
CA GLY A 178 -0.45 9.08 -36.27
C GLY A 178 -1.89 9.36 -35.84
N LEU A 179 -2.09 9.93 -34.65
CA LEU A 179 -3.39 10.35 -34.13
C LEU A 179 -4.00 11.49 -34.95
N ASN A 180 -3.19 12.49 -35.31
CA ASN A 180 -3.61 13.58 -36.20
C ASN A 180 -4.06 13.04 -37.57
N LEU A 181 -3.30 12.12 -38.19
CA LEU A 181 -3.69 11.49 -39.45
C LEU A 181 -4.94 10.60 -39.32
N TYR A 182 -5.11 9.90 -38.20
CA TYR A 182 -6.32 9.12 -37.95
C TYR A 182 -7.55 10.03 -37.91
N ARG A 183 -7.44 11.18 -37.24
CA ARG A 183 -8.50 12.19 -37.15
C ARG A 183 -8.88 12.72 -38.53
N GLU A 184 -7.92 12.97 -39.42
CA GLU A 184 -8.22 13.44 -40.79
C GLU A 184 -8.99 12.40 -41.61
N VAL A 185 -8.73 11.10 -41.40
CA VAL A 185 -9.32 10.01 -42.20
C VAL A 185 -10.66 9.52 -41.63
N VAL A 186 -10.80 9.40 -40.32
CA VAL A 186 -11.97 8.79 -39.66
C VAL A 186 -12.78 9.82 -38.88
N GLY A 187 -12.13 10.87 -38.36
CA GLY A 187 -12.67 11.72 -37.32
C GLY A 187 -12.26 11.24 -35.93
N LEU A 188 -12.02 12.19 -35.03
CA LEU A 188 -11.72 11.92 -33.63
C LEU A 188 -12.34 13.03 -32.77
N THR A 189 -13.20 12.63 -31.82
CA THR A 189 -13.99 13.55 -31.01
C THR A 189 -13.29 13.79 -29.67
N PRO A 190 -12.90 15.04 -29.35
CA PRO A 190 -12.36 15.37 -28.05
C PRO A 190 -13.47 15.35 -26.99
N VAL A 191 -13.31 14.53 -25.95
CA VAL A 191 -14.25 14.43 -24.84
C VAL A 191 -13.54 14.79 -23.54
N LYS A 192 -14.13 15.69 -22.76
CA LYS A 192 -13.56 16.09 -21.47
C LYS A 192 -13.70 14.94 -20.48
N SER A 193 -12.64 14.59 -19.78
CA SER A 193 -12.69 13.56 -18.75
C SER A 193 -13.30 14.03 -17.43
N ILE A 194 -13.74 13.04 -16.65
CA ILE A 194 -14.29 13.21 -15.31
C ILE A 194 -13.38 12.47 -14.34
N GLY A 195 -12.92 13.18 -13.31
CA GLY A 195 -12.09 12.60 -12.25
C GLY A 195 -10.73 12.06 -12.71
N TRP A 196 -10.11 12.69 -13.72
CA TRP A 196 -8.77 12.27 -14.16
C TRP A 196 -7.72 12.43 -13.07
N LEU A 197 -6.93 11.36 -12.91
CA LEU A 197 -5.82 11.23 -11.99
C LEU A 197 -4.58 10.80 -12.79
N ASP A 198 -3.50 11.55 -12.60
CA ASP A 198 -2.22 11.34 -13.25
C ASP A 198 -1.19 10.81 -12.25
N PHE A 199 -0.51 9.74 -12.62
CA PHE A 199 0.54 9.08 -11.85
C PHE A 199 1.88 9.05 -12.61
N GLY A 200 2.02 9.79 -13.71
CA GLY A 200 3.22 9.77 -14.57
C GLY A 200 4.45 10.43 -13.95
N HIS A 201 4.27 11.35 -13.00
CA HIS A 201 5.35 12.04 -12.30
C HIS A 201 5.15 12.02 -10.79
N VAL A 202 6.24 12.14 -10.01
CA VAL A 202 6.19 12.06 -8.54
C VAL A 202 5.21 13.08 -7.91
N ASN A 203 5.19 14.33 -8.37
CA ASN A 203 4.27 15.33 -7.81
C ASN A 203 2.81 15.06 -8.21
N THR A 204 2.57 14.62 -9.46
CA THR A 204 1.21 14.31 -9.92
C THR A 204 0.69 13.05 -9.24
N TYR A 205 1.54 12.02 -9.08
CA TYR A 205 1.28 10.82 -8.30
C TYR A 205 0.77 11.14 -6.90
N TYR A 206 1.52 11.93 -6.11
CA TYR A 206 1.13 12.24 -4.74
C TYR A 206 -0.11 13.11 -4.63
N ARG A 207 -0.33 14.02 -5.59
CA ARG A 207 -1.56 14.81 -5.67
C ARG A 207 -2.76 13.94 -6.03
N SER A 208 -2.59 13.03 -6.98
CA SER A 208 -3.62 12.10 -7.44
C SER A 208 -4.01 11.12 -6.33
N LYS A 209 -3.02 10.60 -5.60
CA LYS A 209 -3.22 9.77 -4.40
C LYS A 209 -4.01 10.50 -3.32
N ALA A 210 -3.68 11.77 -3.04
CA ALA A 210 -4.43 12.60 -2.08
C ALA A 210 -5.90 12.78 -2.51
N LYS A 211 -6.14 13.13 -3.78
CA LYS A 211 -7.50 13.26 -4.34
C LYS A 211 -8.29 11.96 -4.25
N PHE A 212 -7.69 10.85 -4.66
CA PHE A 212 -8.30 9.52 -4.61
C PHE A 212 -8.70 9.11 -3.19
N THR A 213 -7.81 9.35 -2.22
CA THR A 213 -8.10 9.06 -0.81
C THR A 213 -9.23 9.94 -0.28
N THR A 214 -9.25 11.22 -0.67
CA THR A 214 -10.30 12.17 -0.26
C THR A 214 -11.68 11.74 -0.76
N GLN A 215 -11.80 11.28 -2.01
CA GLN A 215 -13.07 10.78 -2.57
C GLN A 215 -13.61 9.55 -1.82
N ARG A 216 -12.73 8.78 -1.17
CA ARG A 216 -13.07 7.58 -0.41
C ARG A 216 -13.14 7.81 1.10
N ALA A 217 -12.81 9.01 1.58
CA ALA A 217 -12.84 9.32 2.99
C ALA A 217 -14.31 9.46 3.44
N PHE A 218 -14.82 8.41 4.08
CA PHE A 218 -16.13 8.44 4.76
C PHE A 218 -16.00 9.21 6.08
N ASN A 219 -17.10 9.85 6.50
CA ASN A 219 -17.41 10.71 7.68
C ASN A 219 -16.41 10.86 8.86
N GLU A 220 -15.50 9.93 9.09
CA GLU A 220 -14.47 9.91 10.13
C GLU A 220 -13.16 10.61 9.72
N LEU A 221 -12.82 10.68 8.43
CA LEU A 221 -11.62 11.36 7.92
C LEU A 221 -11.97 12.49 6.95
N LYS A 222 -11.38 13.67 7.10
CA LYS A 222 -11.42 14.74 6.09
C LYS A 222 -10.01 15.06 5.65
N ILE A 223 -9.75 14.89 4.36
CA ILE A 223 -8.42 15.04 3.78
C ILE A 223 -8.42 16.24 2.83
N THR A 224 -7.38 17.04 2.91
CA THR A 224 -7.06 18.10 1.95
C THR A 224 -5.60 17.96 1.53
N SER A 225 -5.16 18.75 0.55
CA SER A 225 -3.74 18.81 0.17
C SER A 225 -2.82 19.37 1.26
N SER A 226 -3.35 19.92 2.34
CA SER A 226 -2.56 20.60 3.39
C SER A 226 -2.69 19.95 4.76
N TRP A 227 -3.83 19.34 5.05
CA TRP A 227 -4.10 18.73 6.35
C TRP A 227 -5.09 17.57 6.24
N ILE A 228 -5.00 16.68 7.24
CA ILE A 228 -5.95 15.61 7.53
C ILE A 228 -6.59 15.86 8.88
N GLU A 229 -7.91 15.77 8.96
CA GLU A 229 -8.69 15.80 10.20
C GLU A 229 -9.26 14.42 10.47
N LYS A 230 -8.98 13.88 11.66
CA LYS A 230 -9.46 12.58 12.10
C LYS A 230 -10.47 12.75 13.22
N SER A 231 -11.56 12.00 13.13
CA SER A 231 -12.65 11.91 14.09
C SER A 231 -13.21 10.49 14.07
N SER A 232 -13.91 10.06 15.11
CA SER A 232 -14.55 8.74 15.13
C SER A 232 -15.67 8.68 16.16
N SER A 233 -16.55 7.70 16.02
CA SER A 233 -17.48 7.30 17.08
C SER A 233 -16.77 6.85 18.36
N LYS A 234 -15.53 6.34 18.26
CA LYS A 234 -14.70 5.96 19.42
C LYS A 234 -13.94 7.17 19.96
N ILE A 235 -14.67 8.07 20.64
CA ILE A 235 -14.16 9.36 21.13
C ILE A 235 -12.87 9.21 21.95
N GLU A 236 -12.84 8.25 22.88
CA GLU A 236 -11.67 7.98 23.74
C GLU A 236 -10.39 7.66 22.94
N LYS A 237 -10.53 6.96 21.80
CA LYS A 237 -9.38 6.64 20.94
C LYS A 237 -8.81 7.89 20.28
N ILE A 238 -9.67 8.76 19.76
CA ILE A 238 -9.25 9.99 19.08
C ILE A 238 -8.65 10.99 20.08
N ASP A 239 -9.23 11.11 21.27
CA ASP A 239 -8.71 11.92 22.37
C ASP A 239 -7.34 11.42 22.84
N ALA A 240 -7.15 10.09 22.94
CA ALA A 240 -5.87 9.50 23.27
C ALA A 240 -4.79 9.74 22.20
N GLU A 241 -5.14 9.59 20.92
CA GLU A 241 -4.27 9.90 19.79
C GLU A 241 -3.82 11.38 19.83
N ALA A 242 -4.77 12.30 20.02
CA ALA A 242 -4.49 13.73 20.16
C ALA A 242 -3.58 14.03 21.36
N TYR A 243 -3.88 13.43 22.52
CA TYR A 243 -3.07 13.54 23.74
C TYR A 243 -1.62 13.10 23.49
N TRP A 244 -1.41 12.04 22.70
CA TRP A 244 -0.07 11.57 22.37
C TRP A 244 0.73 12.59 21.58
N PHE A 245 0.13 13.20 20.54
CA PHE A 245 0.79 14.24 19.76
C PHE A 245 1.08 15.50 20.58
N GLU A 246 0.13 15.93 21.41
CA GLU A 246 0.28 17.12 22.26
C GLU A 246 1.43 16.97 23.27
N ASN A 247 1.57 15.79 23.87
CA ASN A 247 2.52 15.51 24.93
C ASN A 247 3.86 14.92 24.43
N LEU A 248 4.03 14.75 23.12
CA LEU A 248 5.27 14.23 22.57
C LEU A 248 6.44 15.22 22.81
N PRO A 249 7.57 14.78 23.39
CA PRO A 249 8.78 15.59 23.58
C PRO A 249 9.27 16.22 22.28
N PHE A 250 9.83 17.43 22.36
CA PHE A 250 10.23 18.22 21.19
C PHE A 250 11.26 17.52 20.32
N GLU A 251 12.17 16.76 20.93
CA GLU A 251 13.22 16.00 20.26
C GLU A 251 12.66 14.93 19.33
N LEU A 252 11.50 14.37 19.66
CA LEU A 252 10.81 13.33 18.88
C LEU A 252 9.88 13.91 17.80
N ARG A 253 9.54 15.21 17.87
CA ARG A 253 8.58 15.83 16.94
C ARG A 253 9.05 15.86 15.49
N GLY A 254 10.35 15.71 15.26
CA GLY A 254 10.90 15.56 13.91
C GLY A 254 10.41 14.30 13.17
N ASN A 255 9.86 13.31 13.89
CA ASN A 255 9.37 12.04 13.36
C ASN A 255 7.84 11.98 13.23
N ILE A 256 7.13 13.10 13.38
CA ILE A 256 5.69 13.18 13.15
C ILE A 256 5.37 14.24 12.09
N PRO A 257 4.19 14.21 11.45
CA PRO A 257 3.63 15.38 10.79
C PRO A 257 3.42 16.51 11.79
N GLN A 258 3.31 17.75 11.32
CA GLN A 258 2.95 18.85 12.21
C GLN A 258 1.56 18.61 12.83
N PHE A 259 1.47 18.63 14.15
CA PHE A 259 0.20 18.61 14.87
C PHE A 259 -0.45 20.00 14.83
N LEU A 260 -1.66 20.08 14.26
CA LEU A 260 -2.38 21.33 14.01
C LEU A 260 -3.49 21.60 15.04
N GLY A 261 -3.50 20.84 16.13
CA GLY A 261 -4.44 20.99 17.24
C GLY A 261 -5.58 19.97 17.24
N SER A 262 -6.20 19.85 18.40
CA SER A 262 -7.45 19.10 18.64
C SER A 262 -8.63 20.06 18.77
N ARG A 263 -9.84 19.57 18.52
CA ARG A 263 -11.10 20.30 18.71
C ARG A 263 -12.14 19.39 19.30
N GLU A 264 -12.96 19.94 20.17
CA GLU A 264 -14.17 19.32 20.67
C GLU A 264 -15.37 20.15 20.20
N THR A 265 -16.35 19.51 19.55
CA THR A 265 -17.58 20.17 19.08
C THR A 265 -18.72 19.19 19.17
N ASP A 266 -19.82 19.58 19.82
CA ASP A 266 -21.03 18.76 20.00
C ASP A 266 -20.75 17.36 20.58
N GLY A 267 -19.82 17.27 21.54
CA GLY A 267 -19.40 16.01 22.17
C GLY A 267 -18.58 15.09 21.26
N LYS A 268 -18.11 15.56 20.10
CA LYS A 268 -17.17 14.85 19.22
C LYS A 268 -15.79 15.48 19.32
N ILE A 269 -14.77 14.63 19.46
CA ILE A 269 -13.37 15.03 19.45
C ILE A 269 -12.79 14.74 18.06
N SER A 270 -12.01 15.70 17.55
CA SER A 270 -11.19 15.54 16.35
C SER A 270 -9.81 16.14 16.56
N TYR A 271 -8.84 15.70 15.76
CA TYR A 271 -7.53 16.36 15.68
C TYR A 271 -7.06 16.49 14.24
N LYS A 272 -6.16 17.45 14.01
CA LYS A 272 -5.59 17.73 12.70
C LYS A 272 -4.09 17.51 12.65
N LEU A 273 -3.64 16.93 11.54
CA LEU A 273 -2.22 16.81 11.18
C LEU A 273 -1.97 17.47 9.82
N GLU A 274 -0.74 17.92 9.60
CA GLU A 274 -0.23 18.22 8.26
C GLU A 274 -0.39 16.99 7.34
N TYR A 275 -0.84 17.23 6.10
CA TYR A 275 -0.88 16.17 5.08
C TYR A 275 0.50 16.02 4.44
N LEU A 276 1.14 14.88 4.67
CA LEU A 276 2.43 14.57 4.07
C LEU A 276 2.26 13.80 2.76
N HIS A 277 2.84 14.32 1.69
CA HIS A 277 2.91 13.67 0.37
C HIS A 277 4.00 12.60 0.34
N LEU A 278 3.86 11.60 1.22
CA LEU A 278 4.80 10.49 1.38
C LEU A 278 4.07 9.15 1.24
N SER A 279 4.82 8.10 0.91
CA SER A 279 4.30 6.74 0.85
C SER A 279 4.43 6.03 2.19
N ALA A 280 3.39 5.26 2.54
CA ALA A 280 3.39 4.43 3.74
C ALA A 280 4.26 3.18 3.50
N LEU A 281 4.93 2.71 4.55
CA LEU A 281 5.85 1.58 4.44
C LEU A 281 5.15 0.28 4.07
N ASN A 282 3.86 0.12 4.35
CA ASN A 282 3.11 -1.08 3.95
C ASN A 282 2.99 -1.15 2.42
N GLU A 283 2.72 -0.01 1.78
CA GLU A 283 2.64 0.06 0.33
C GLU A 283 4.01 -0.17 -0.32
N LEU A 284 5.07 0.42 0.26
CA LEU A 284 6.43 0.17 -0.22
C LEU A 284 6.83 -1.29 -0.04
N TYR A 285 6.55 -1.89 1.12
CA TYR A 285 6.97 -3.25 1.43
C TYR A 285 6.31 -4.30 0.53
N VAL A 286 5.03 -4.11 0.20
CA VAL A 286 4.29 -5.06 -0.63
C VAL A 286 4.49 -4.79 -2.12
N PHE A 287 4.44 -3.52 -2.55
CA PHE A 287 4.31 -3.17 -3.97
C PHE A 287 5.57 -2.55 -4.59
N SER A 288 6.60 -2.18 -3.84
CA SER A 288 7.84 -1.65 -4.42
C SER A 288 8.89 -2.74 -4.71
N GLU A 289 9.79 -2.43 -5.64
CA GLU A 289 10.98 -3.20 -5.99
C GLU A 289 12.26 -2.46 -5.57
N LEU A 290 12.28 -1.99 -4.31
CA LEU A 290 13.43 -1.28 -3.77
C LEU A 290 14.59 -2.23 -3.41
N PRO A 291 15.85 -1.83 -3.66
CA PRO A 291 17.00 -2.64 -3.34
C PRO A 291 17.19 -2.77 -1.82
N LEU A 292 17.85 -3.85 -1.40
CA LEU A 292 18.14 -4.11 0.01
C LEU A 292 18.85 -2.93 0.71
N ALA A 293 19.74 -2.22 0.02
CA ALA A 293 20.43 -1.05 0.59
C ALA A 293 19.45 0.06 1.03
N THR A 294 18.39 0.30 0.26
CA THR A 294 17.33 1.24 0.62
C THR A 294 16.54 0.73 1.82
N TRP A 295 16.18 -0.56 1.84
CA TRP A 295 15.50 -1.16 2.99
C TRP A 295 16.32 -1.13 4.27
N LYS A 296 17.65 -1.28 4.19
CA LYS A 296 18.53 -1.10 5.34
C LYS A 296 18.40 0.32 5.93
N HIS A 297 18.33 1.35 5.09
CA HIS A 297 18.07 2.71 5.56
C HIS A 297 16.69 2.85 6.20
N VAL A 298 15.63 2.35 5.55
CA VAL A 298 14.26 2.38 6.10
C VAL A 298 14.18 1.72 7.48
N ILE A 299 14.74 0.51 7.61
CA ILE A 299 14.77 -0.21 8.89
C ILE A 299 15.55 0.58 9.93
N ASN A 300 16.73 1.09 9.60
CA ASN A 300 17.51 1.89 10.54
C ASN A 300 16.74 3.13 11.01
N SER A 301 16.06 3.86 10.11
CA SER A 301 15.25 5.02 10.50
C SER A 301 14.10 4.64 11.45
N CYS A 302 13.50 3.45 11.29
CA CYS A 302 12.52 2.91 12.23
C CYS A 302 13.14 2.62 13.60
N LEU A 303 14.30 1.95 13.62
CA LEU A 303 14.99 1.58 14.86
C LEU A 303 15.62 2.79 15.57
N ASP A 304 16.03 3.80 14.83
CA ASP A 304 16.53 5.07 15.35
C ASP A 304 15.42 5.80 16.10
N PHE A 305 14.20 5.86 15.53
CA PHE A 305 13.04 6.41 16.24
C PHE A 305 12.74 5.68 17.55
N VAL A 306 12.76 4.34 17.56
CA VAL A 306 12.56 3.56 18.80
C VAL A 306 13.69 3.81 19.80
N SER A 307 14.93 3.96 19.32
CA SER A 307 16.09 4.30 20.16
C SER A 307 15.99 5.69 20.75
N ASP A 308 15.46 6.66 20.01
CA ASP A 308 15.21 8.02 20.50
C ASP A 308 14.08 8.04 21.53
N CYS A 309 13.01 7.27 21.30
CA CYS A 309 11.95 7.10 22.29
C CYS A 309 12.49 6.53 23.61
N LYS A 310 13.42 5.57 23.54
CA LYS A 310 14.09 4.97 24.72
C LYS A 310 14.86 5.98 25.58
N LYS A 311 15.28 7.11 25.01
CA LYS A 311 15.99 8.17 25.77
C LYS A 311 15.06 8.99 26.66
N VAL A 312 13.74 8.83 26.51
CA VAL A 312 12.74 9.56 27.27
C VAL A 312 12.06 8.61 28.24
N ASP A 313 12.50 8.63 29.49
CA ASP A 313 11.93 7.81 30.55
C ASP A 313 10.57 8.31 31.02
N SER A 314 9.70 7.36 31.40
CA SER A 314 8.41 7.65 32.03
C SER A 314 8.63 8.34 33.37
N LYS A 315 7.88 9.42 33.57
CA LYS A 315 7.74 10.07 34.88
C LYS A 315 6.52 9.54 35.66
N LEU A 316 5.78 8.59 35.09
CA LEU A 316 4.54 8.06 35.64
C LEU A 316 4.72 6.71 36.33
N PRO A 317 3.88 6.37 37.33
CA PRO A 317 3.81 5.04 37.89
C PRO A 317 3.49 3.98 36.81
N SER A 318 4.05 2.78 36.95
CA SER A 318 3.86 1.66 36.00
C SER A 318 2.39 1.24 35.82
N LYS A 319 1.54 1.44 36.82
CA LYS A 319 0.11 1.14 36.76
C LYS A 319 -0.64 1.96 35.71
N ASP A 320 -0.15 3.17 35.40
CA ASP A 320 -0.78 4.14 34.48
C ASP A 320 -0.10 4.11 33.10
N SER A 321 0.58 3.00 32.78
CA SER A 321 1.39 2.84 31.58
C SER A 321 1.14 1.50 30.89
N ASN A 322 1.54 1.43 29.62
CA ASN A 322 1.38 0.26 28.77
C ASN A 322 2.51 -0.78 28.99
N THR A 323 2.33 -1.72 29.92
CA THR A 323 3.30 -2.82 30.13
C THR A 323 3.09 -3.96 29.14
N LEU A 324 4.14 -4.72 28.83
CA LEU A 324 4.08 -5.83 27.89
C LEU A 324 3.04 -6.89 28.30
N GLU A 325 2.97 -7.21 29.59
CA GLU A 325 2.01 -8.16 30.17
C GLU A 325 0.55 -7.72 29.95
N LYS A 326 0.24 -6.43 30.16
CA LYS A 326 -1.09 -5.88 29.89
C LYS A 326 -1.44 -5.92 28.40
N LEU A 327 -0.44 -5.75 27.54
CA LEU A 327 -0.63 -5.69 26.09
C LEU A 327 -0.77 -7.06 25.42
N PHE A 328 -0.08 -8.10 25.93
CA PHE A 328 -0.13 -9.45 25.36
C PHE A 328 -0.96 -10.45 26.15
N THR A 329 -1.01 -10.43 27.47
CA THR A 329 -1.51 -11.61 28.20
C THR A 329 -3.02 -11.53 28.42
N PHE A 330 -3.50 -10.52 29.15
CA PHE A 330 -4.91 -10.48 29.56
C PHE A 330 -5.89 -10.34 28.37
N LYS A 331 -5.60 -9.43 27.42
CA LYS A 331 -6.50 -9.21 26.27
C LYS A 331 -6.44 -10.30 25.21
N THR A 332 -5.35 -11.06 25.12
CA THR A 332 -5.23 -12.07 24.07
C THR A 332 -6.11 -13.28 24.36
N ILE A 333 -6.12 -13.77 25.60
CA ILE A 333 -6.93 -14.93 25.97
C ILE A 333 -8.42 -14.66 25.74
N ASP A 334 -8.93 -13.53 26.21
CA ASP A 334 -10.34 -13.15 26.04
C ASP A 334 -10.72 -13.07 24.55
N ARG A 335 -9.89 -12.40 23.74
CA ARG A 335 -10.14 -12.27 22.30
C ARG A 335 -10.02 -13.59 21.54
N VAL A 336 -9.09 -14.45 21.93
CA VAL A 336 -8.99 -15.78 21.31
C VAL A 336 -10.22 -16.62 21.67
N ASN A 337 -10.71 -16.53 22.91
CA ASN A 337 -11.96 -17.18 23.30
C ASN A 337 -13.14 -16.65 22.48
N ASP A 338 -13.26 -15.33 22.31
CA ASP A 338 -14.29 -14.72 21.46
C ASP A 338 -14.22 -15.25 20.02
N TYR A 339 -13.01 -15.33 19.45
CA TYR A 339 -12.80 -15.91 18.13
C TYR A 339 -13.23 -17.38 18.07
N CYS A 340 -12.80 -18.19 19.03
CA CYS A 340 -13.15 -19.61 19.13
C CYS A 340 -14.67 -19.82 19.17
N VAL A 341 -15.37 -19.03 19.99
CA VAL A 341 -16.84 -19.04 20.06
C VAL A 341 -17.44 -18.66 18.70
N SER A 342 -16.94 -17.59 18.06
CA SER A 342 -17.45 -17.11 16.77
C SER A 342 -17.29 -18.12 15.62
N LYS A 343 -16.24 -18.93 15.64
CA LYS A 343 -15.92 -19.94 14.61
C LYS A 343 -16.36 -21.36 14.99
N ASN A 344 -16.97 -21.53 16.16
CA ASN A 344 -17.34 -22.83 16.72
C ASN A 344 -16.16 -23.83 16.76
N ILE A 345 -15.01 -23.37 17.27
CA ILE A 345 -13.80 -24.18 17.47
C ILE A 345 -13.38 -24.12 18.94
N LYS A 346 -12.59 -25.09 19.40
CA LYS A 346 -12.05 -25.12 20.76
C LYS A 346 -10.55 -24.82 20.77
N LEU A 347 -10.07 -24.22 21.85
CA LEU A 347 -8.64 -23.95 22.06
C LEU A 347 -7.74 -25.19 21.94
N ASN A 348 -8.27 -26.35 22.35
CA ASN A 348 -7.57 -27.63 22.35
C ASN A 348 -7.81 -28.46 21.09
N ASP A 349 -8.53 -27.93 20.09
CA ASP A 349 -8.63 -28.60 18.80
C ASP A 349 -7.24 -28.63 18.16
N LEU A 350 -6.84 -29.80 17.63
CA LEU A 350 -5.57 -29.98 16.95
C LEU A 350 -5.69 -29.59 15.49
N TRP A 351 -4.76 -28.77 15.00
CA TRP A 351 -4.71 -28.29 13.63
C TRP A 351 -3.37 -28.65 12.99
N SER A 352 -3.42 -29.04 11.72
CA SER A 352 -2.24 -29.33 10.89
C SER A 352 -2.08 -28.22 9.86
N LEU A 353 -0.90 -27.59 9.84
CA LEU A 353 -0.53 -26.61 8.82
C LEU A 353 0.28 -27.31 7.73
N ASN A 354 -0.18 -27.31 6.49
CA ASN A 354 0.54 -27.85 5.34
C ASN A 354 1.08 -29.29 5.53
N GLY A 355 0.40 -30.11 6.35
CA GLY A 355 0.82 -31.48 6.67
C GLY A 355 1.81 -31.61 7.84
N ASP A 356 2.11 -30.52 8.55
CA ASP A 356 2.93 -30.52 9.76
C ASP A 356 2.24 -31.27 10.92
N GLU A 357 3.00 -31.63 11.96
CA GLU A 357 2.45 -32.28 13.14
C GLU A 357 1.31 -31.45 13.79
N PRO A 358 0.15 -32.06 14.09
CA PRO A 358 -0.98 -31.32 14.61
C PRO A 358 -0.70 -30.66 15.97
N ILE A 359 -1.14 -29.40 16.12
CA ILE A 359 -0.99 -28.61 17.34
C ILE A 359 -2.25 -27.79 17.64
N SER A 360 -2.52 -27.54 18.92
CA SER A 360 -3.64 -26.68 19.34
C SER A 360 -3.26 -25.21 19.52
N ILE A 361 -4.27 -24.35 19.53
CA ILE A 361 -4.09 -22.91 19.84
C ILE A 361 -3.53 -22.73 21.25
N SER A 362 -4.03 -23.51 22.22
CA SER A 362 -3.53 -23.48 23.60
C SER A 362 -2.04 -23.81 23.69
N GLN A 363 -1.57 -24.83 22.96
CA GLN A 363 -0.16 -25.20 22.92
C GLN A 363 0.69 -24.13 22.25
N ILE A 364 0.22 -23.50 21.18
CA ILE A 364 0.90 -22.39 20.51
C ILE A 364 1.04 -21.18 21.46
N LEU A 365 -0.02 -20.84 22.20
CA LEU A 365 0.01 -19.78 23.20
C LEU A 365 1.05 -20.08 24.28
N GLU A 366 1.01 -21.26 24.90
CA GLU A 366 1.98 -21.69 25.91
C GLU A 366 3.43 -21.63 25.39
N TYR A 367 3.65 -22.08 24.15
CA TYR A 367 4.98 -22.05 23.52
C TYR A 367 5.48 -20.63 23.32
N SER A 368 4.61 -19.73 22.87
CA SER A 368 4.97 -18.33 22.69
C SER A 368 5.24 -17.65 24.04
N GLU A 369 4.46 -17.92 25.09
CA GLU A 369 4.65 -17.36 26.43
C GLU A 369 6.01 -17.71 27.04
N LYS A 370 6.51 -18.93 26.79
CA LYS A 370 7.87 -19.35 27.21
C LYS A 370 8.94 -18.38 26.74
N TYR A 371 8.79 -17.85 25.53
CA TYR A 371 9.76 -16.99 24.86
C TYR A 371 9.44 -15.50 24.97
N LEU A 372 8.33 -15.09 25.59
CA LEU A 372 8.07 -13.68 25.78
C LEU A 372 9.14 -13.02 26.67
N PRO A 373 9.58 -11.78 26.36
CA PRO A 373 10.49 -11.04 27.23
C PRO A 373 9.89 -10.87 28.64
N LYS A 374 10.61 -11.32 29.67
CA LYS A 374 10.16 -11.26 31.09
C LYS A 374 10.71 -10.05 31.85
N ASN A 375 11.65 -9.32 31.26
CA ASN A 375 12.30 -8.19 31.93
C ASN A 375 11.34 -7.00 32.03
N ARG A 376 11.19 -6.48 33.25
CA ARG A 376 10.51 -5.21 33.52
C ARG A 376 11.49 -4.08 33.24
N ASP A 377 11.45 -3.59 32.01
CA ASP A 377 12.25 -2.43 31.62
C ASP A 377 11.60 -1.13 32.11
N VAL A 378 12.41 -0.07 32.11
CA VAL A 378 11.92 1.31 32.26
C VAL A 378 10.94 1.57 31.12
N LEU A 379 9.79 2.15 31.46
CA LEU A 379 8.79 2.51 30.45
C LEU A 379 9.23 3.82 29.79
N ASN A 380 9.10 3.88 28.48
CA ASN A 380 9.54 5.01 27.67
C ASN A 380 8.38 5.53 26.82
N VAL A 381 8.60 6.63 26.09
CA VAL A 381 7.63 7.05 25.07
C VAL A 381 7.39 5.88 24.12
N MET A 382 6.14 5.53 23.86
CA MET A 382 5.75 4.39 23.03
C MET A 382 4.70 4.85 22.03
N HIS A 383 4.85 4.48 20.76
CA HIS A 383 3.84 4.71 19.75
C HIS A 383 2.61 3.83 20.00
N GLY A 384 2.82 2.53 20.26
CA GLY A 384 1.80 1.55 20.64
C GLY A 384 1.06 0.91 19.47
N ASP A 385 1.34 1.35 18.24
CA ASP A 385 0.87 0.71 17.00
C ASP A 385 1.84 0.95 15.83
N LEU A 386 3.15 0.75 16.07
CA LEU A 386 4.22 1.04 15.12
C LEU A 386 4.34 -0.02 13.99
N CYS A 387 3.24 -0.34 13.32
CA CYS A 387 3.23 -1.18 12.12
C CYS A 387 3.44 -0.33 10.86
N PHE A 388 3.79 -0.96 9.73
CA PHE A 388 4.17 -0.25 8.51
C PHE A 388 3.09 0.67 7.92
N SER A 389 1.80 0.37 8.13
CA SER A 389 0.70 1.24 7.70
C SER A 389 0.67 2.59 8.43
N ASN A 390 1.29 2.65 9.61
CA ASN A 390 1.33 3.83 10.47
C ASN A 390 2.67 4.57 10.35
N ILE A 391 3.48 4.23 9.35
CA ILE A 391 4.80 4.82 9.11
C ILE A 391 4.88 5.28 7.67
N LEU A 392 5.05 6.59 7.47
CA LEU A 392 5.38 7.17 6.17
C LEU A 392 6.90 7.33 6.06
N TYR A 393 7.44 7.25 4.84
CA TYR A 393 8.88 7.38 4.61
C TYR A 393 9.20 8.54 3.66
N ASP A 394 10.11 9.40 4.10
CA ASP A 394 10.69 10.47 3.30
C ASP A 394 12.04 10.01 2.74
N PHE A 395 12.08 9.72 1.44
CA PHE A 395 13.30 9.29 0.74
C PHE A 395 14.37 10.37 0.69
N ARG A 396 13.98 11.64 0.66
CA ARG A 396 14.91 12.78 0.56
C ARG A 396 15.58 13.03 1.91
N ALA A 397 14.79 13.02 2.98
CA ALA A 397 15.31 13.19 4.35
C ALA A 397 15.85 11.88 4.96
N LYS A 398 15.59 10.72 4.34
CA LYS A 398 15.84 9.38 4.89
C LYS A 398 15.26 9.21 6.30
N LYS A 399 14.03 9.71 6.48
CA LYS A 399 13.40 9.80 7.79
C LYS A 399 11.98 9.25 7.75
N ILE A 400 11.56 8.62 8.84
CA ILE A 400 10.18 8.19 9.01
C ILE A 400 9.31 9.29 9.59
N LYS A 401 8.01 9.23 9.28
CA LYS A 401 6.96 10.03 9.88
C LYS A 401 5.87 9.09 10.39
N VAL A 402 5.70 9.02 11.70
CA VAL A 402 4.75 8.13 12.37
C VAL A 402 3.42 8.83 12.59
N ILE A 403 2.34 8.08 12.43
CA ILE A 403 0.96 8.53 12.56
C ILE A 403 0.14 7.48 13.30
N ASP A 404 -1.06 7.84 13.77
CA ASP A 404 -1.98 6.92 14.43
C ASP A 404 -1.38 6.18 15.65
N PRO A 405 -0.86 6.92 16.66
CA PRO A 405 -0.38 6.35 17.90
C PRO A 405 -1.53 5.77 18.75
N ARG A 406 -1.23 4.94 19.74
CA ARG A 406 -2.25 4.39 20.65
C ARG A 406 -2.72 5.39 21.70
N GLY A 407 -1.78 6.05 22.39
CA GLY A 407 -2.06 7.10 23.40
C GLY A 407 -2.85 6.69 24.67
N ILE A 408 -3.21 5.42 24.84
CA ILE A 408 -4.07 4.92 25.93
C ILE A 408 -3.64 3.53 26.41
N THR A 409 -3.88 3.22 27.69
CA THR A 409 -3.70 1.88 28.24
C THR A 409 -4.89 0.96 27.94
N PRO A 410 -4.74 -0.37 28.08
CA PRO A 410 -5.86 -1.29 27.99
C PRO A 410 -7.04 -0.99 28.92
N GLU A 411 -6.77 -0.32 30.05
CA GLU A 411 -7.72 0.08 31.08
C GLU A 411 -8.34 1.46 30.84
N GLY A 412 -8.02 2.14 29.74
CA GLY A 412 -8.61 3.44 29.38
C GLY A 412 -7.86 4.67 29.90
N VAL A 413 -6.64 4.51 30.43
CA VAL A 413 -5.85 5.64 30.95
C VAL A 413 -5.02 6.27 29.81
N LYS A 414 -5.18 7.58 29.56
CA LYS A 414 -4.36 8.30 28.56
C LYS A 414 -2.90 8.35 29.00
N THR A 415 -2.00 7.93 28.12
CA THR A 415 -0.56 7.90 28.38
C THR A 415 0.23 7.82 27.08
N ILE A 416 1.41 8.43 27.07
CA ILE A 416 2.39 8.26 25.98
C ILE A 416 3.41 7.17 26.29
N TYR A 417 3.36 6.59 27.49
CA TYR A 417 4.40 5.72 28.00
C TYR A 417 4.04 4.23 27.93
N GLY A 418 5.02 3.40 27.61
CA GLY A 418 4.89 1.95 27.53
C GLY A 418 6.20 1.21 27.34
N ASP A 419 6.10 -0.11 27.21
CA ASP A 419 7.22 -0.99 26.92
C ASP A 419 7.53 -0.99 25.40
N LEU A 420 8.69 -0.45 25.03
CA LEU A 420 9.14 -0.34 23.63
C LEU A 420 9.24 -1.67 22.90
N LYS A 421 9.34 -2.80 23.61
CA LYS A 421 9.30 -4.12 22.97
C LYS A 421 8.00 -4.33 22.20
N TYR A 422 6.91 -3.68 22.60
CA TYR A 422 5.65 -3.73 21.86
C TYR A 422 5.73 -3.00 20.51
N ASP A 423 6.41 -1.86 20.43
CA ASP A 423 6.66 -1.18 19.15
C ASP A 423 7.58 -1.99 18.24
N LEU A 424 8.61 -2.63 18.81
CA LEU A 424 9.45 -3.58 18.06
C LEU A 424 8.66 -4.80 17.58
N ALA A 425 7.72 -5.30 18.39
CA ALA A 425 6.79 -6.34 17.96
C ALA A 425 5.88 -5.84 16.83
N LYS A 426 5.39 -4.60 16.86
CA LYS A 426 4.56 -4.03 15.78
C LYS A 426 5.33 -3.80 14.48
N LEU A 427 6.61 -3.43 14.55
CA LEU A 427 7.48 -3.42 13.35
C LEU A 427 7.69 -4.84 12.81
N SER A 428 7.98 -5.78 13.70
CA SER A 428 8.17 -7.20 13.36
C SER A 428 6.89 -7.83 12.79
N HIS A 429 5.71 -7.32 13.14
CA HIS A 429 4.42 -7.73 12.60
C HIS A 429 4.31 -7.52 11.10
N SER A 430 4.79 -6.37 10.64
CA SER A 430 4.91 -6.07 9.22
C SER A 430 5.99 -6.90 8.54
N ILE A 431 7.20 -6.93 9.11
CA ILE A 431 8.40 -7.49 8.45
C ILE A 431 8.46 -9.03 8.52
N LEU A 432 8.38 -9.60 9.73
CA LEU A 432 8.49 -11.06 9.95
C LEU A 432 7.11 -11.73 9.92
N GLY A 433 6.11 -11.03 10.46
CA GLY A 433 4.71 -11.47 10.43
C GLY A 433 4.13 -11.47 9.03
N LEU A 434 4.67 -10.65 8.11
CA LEU A 434 4.16 -10.45 6.75
C LEU A 434 2.69 -9.99 6.75
N TYR A 435 2.28 -9.27 7.79
CA TYR A 435 0.91 -8.79 7.97
C TYR A 435 0.43 -7.99 6.76
N ASP A 436 1.25 -7.08 6.24
CA ASP A 436 0.86 -6.20 5.15
C ASP A 436 0.58 -6.96 3.84
N TYR A 437 1.24 -8.09 3.60
CA TYR A 437 0.92 -8.99 2.48
C TYR A 437 -0.47 -9.64 2.67
N ILE A 438 -0.83 -10.03 3.89
CA ILE A 438 -2.17 -10.56 4.18
C ILE A 438 -3.24 -9.48 3.98
N ILE A 439 -2.98 -8.25 4.44
CA ILE A 439 -3.93 -7.13 4.24
C ILE A 439 -4.09 -6.77 2.76
N ALA A 440 -3.01 -6.86 1.98
CA ALA A 440 -3.02 -6.67 0.53
C ALA A 440 -3.71 -7.82 -0.24
N GLY A 441 -3.97 -8.96 0.39
CA GLY A 441 -4.58 -10.13 -0.25
C GLY A 441 -3.59 -11.05 -0.95
N TYR A 442 -2.29 -10.93 -0.69
CA TYR A 442 -1.23 -11.70 -1.34
C TYR A 442 -0.95 -13.00 -0.57
N PHE A 443 -1.97 -13.84 -0.46
CA PHE A 443 -1.91 -15.12 0.22
C PHE A 443 -2.83 -16.16 -0.45
N SER A 444 -2.71 -17.40 -0.05
CA SER A 444 -3.65 -18.47 -0.34
C SER A 444 -4.00 -19.17 0.96
N VAL A 445 -5.28 -19.38 1.24
CA VAL A 445 -5.74 -20.11 2.43
C VAL A 445 -6.90 -21.03 2.08
N ASP A 446 -6.83 -22.28 2.53
CA ASP A 446 -7.92 -23.26 2.44
C ASP A 446 -7.94 -24.06 3.74
N ILE A 447 -9.02 -23.91 4.51
CA ILE A 447 -9.20 -24.61 5.79
C ILE A 447 -10.33 -25.63 5.62
N LYS A 448 -9.99 -26.92 5.74
CA LYS A 448 -10.95 -28.03 5.64
C LYS A 448 -10.88 -28.88 6.90
N GLY A 449 -11.92 -28.81 7.72
CA GLY A 449 -11.96 -29.46 9.02
C GLY A 449 -10.93 -28.83 9.98
N ARG A 450 -9.79 -29.51 10.15
CA ARG A 450 -8.66 -29.06 10.97
C ARG A 450 -7.33 -29.05 10.20
N GLU A 451 -7.40 -29.23 8.88
CA GLU A 451 -6.26 -29.08 7.97
C GLU A 451 -6.24 -27.66 7.40
N ILE A 452 -5.08 -27.01 7.50
CA ILE A 452 -4.83 -25.66 7.01
C ILE A 452 -3.84 -25.77 5.84
N LYS A 453 -4.26 -25.41 4.64
CA LYS A 453 -3.34 -25.13 3.53
C LYS A 453 -3.15 -23.63 3.45
N PHE A 454 -1.93 -23.16 3.68
CA PHE A 454 -1.66 -21.73 3.74
C PHE A 454 -0.29 -21.39 3.19
N ASP A 455 -0.26 -20.34 2.37
CA ASP A 455 0.98 -19.74 1.88
C ASP A 455 0.82 -18.22 1.73
N ILE A 456 1.92 -17.48 1.93
CA ILE A 456 1.98 -16.05 1.61
C ILE A 456 2.78 -15.90 0.34
N ILE A 457 2.13 -15.32 -0.67
CA ILE A 457 2.72 -15.11 -1.99
C ILE A 457 3.47 -13.78 -1.92
N ASN A 458 4.70 -13.81 -1.40
CA ASN A 458 5.55 -12.63 -1.30
C ASN A 458 6.68 -12.65 -2.34
N GLN A 459 7.28 -11.48 -2.55
CA GLN A 459 8.63 -11.42 -3.10
C GLN A 459 9.58 -11.92 -2.01
N ASN A 460 10.62 -12.68 -2.35
CA ASN A 460 11.57 -13.15 -1.34
C ASN A 460 12.14 -11.96 -0.54
N ARG A 461 11.74 -11.83 0.74
CA ARG A 461 12.15 -10.75 1.65
C ARG A 461 13.17 -11.24 2.69
N SER A 462 13.77 -12.42 2.52
CA SER A 462 14.65 -13.05 3.52
C SER A 462 15.77 -12.13 3.99
N ASP A 463 16.42 -11.40 3.07
CA ASP A 463 17.55 -10.54 3.40
C ASP A 463 17.13 -9.32 4.24
N ILE A 464 15.93 -8.80 4.00
CA ILE A 464 15.35 -7.69 4.77
C ILE A 464 14.99 -8.19 6.17
N GLN A 465 14.36 -9.36 6.26
CA GLN A 465 13.98 -9.99 7.52
C GLN A 465 15.21 -10.33 8.37
N GLN A 466 16.24 -10.91 7.75
CA GLN A 466 17.51 -11.23 8.40
C GLN A 466 18.20 -9.98 8.93
N TYR A 467 18.32 -8.94 8.09
CA TYR A 467 18.90 -7.66 8.53
C TYR A 467 18.13 -7.05 9.70
N PHE A 468 16.79 -7.08 9.66
CA PHE A 468 15.96 -6.60 10.75
C PHE A 468 16.24 -7.36 12.06
N ILE A 469 16.25 -8.70 12.02
CA ILE A 469 16.54 -9.54 13.19
C ILE A 469 17.92 -9.21 13.78
N GLU A 470 18.94 -9.09 12.94
CA GLU A 470 20.30 -8.74 13.36
C GLU A 470 20.34 -7.38 14.05
N GLN A 471 19.74 -6.35 13.45
CA GLN A 471 19.72 -5.01 14.04
C GLN A 471 18.94 -4.95 15.34
N ILE A 472 17.83 -5.69 15.45
CA ILE A 472 17.07 -5.81 16.70
C ILE A 472 17.93 -6.44 17.79
N LYS A 473 18.64 -7.53 17.46
CA LYS A 473 19.53 -8.20 18.42
C LYS A 473 20.65 -7.29 18.90
N ILE A 474 21.29 -6.56 17.99
CA ILE A 474 22.40 -5.65 18.30
C ILE A 474 21.94 -4.47 19.16
N ARG A 475 20.84 -3.82 18.80
CA ARG A 475 20.41 -2.55 19.40
C ARG A 475 19.56 -2.72 20.67
N PHE A 476 18.78 -3.80 20.74
CA PHE A 476 17.78 -4.00 21.80
C PHE A 476 17.95 -5.33 22.55
N ASN A 477 18.90 -6.18 22.16
CA ASN A 477 19.15 -7.50 22.76
C ASN A 477 17.91 -8.43 22.76
N ILE A 478 17.03 -8.28 21.77
CA ILE A 478 15.87 -9.17 21.58
C ILE A 478 16.25 -10.26 20.57
N SER A 479 15.98 -11.53 20.91
CA SER A 479 16.23 -12.65 20.01
C SER A 479 15.15 -12.82 18.95
N ALA A 480 15.46 -13.55 17.87
CA ALA A 480 14.47 -13.94 16.87
C ALA A 480 13.29 -14.70 17.52
N LEU A 481 13.59 -15.65 18.42
CA LEU A 481 12.56 -16.40 19.17
C LEU A 481 11.60 -15.47 19.93
N GLN A 482 12.13 -14.44 20.60
CA GLN A 482 11.31 -13.44 21.30
C GLN A 482 10.44 -12.63 20.34
N LEU A 483 10.97 -12.22 19.17
CA LEU A 483 10.19 -11.50 18.15
C LEU A 483 9.02 -12.35 17.65
N TYR A 484 9.28 -13.59 17.23
CA TYR A 484 8.23 -14.50 16.73
C TYR A 484 7.20 -14.84 17.79
N ALA A 485 7.62 -15.01 19.06
CA ALA A 485 6.70 -15.24 20.17
C ALA A 485 5.73 -14.05 20.37
N MET A 486 6.24 -12.82 20.33
CA MET A 486 5.40 -11.63 20.36
C MET A 486 4.46 -11.54 19.15
N GLN A 487 4.89 -12.01 17.97
CA GLN A 487 4.01 -12.05 16.79
C GLN A 487 2.84 -13.00 16.97
N ILE A 488 3.07 -14.21 17.48
CA ILE A 488 2.00 -15.17 17.73
C ILE A 488 0.91 -14.54 18.61
N GLN A 489 1.31 -13.87 19.69
CA GLN A 489 0.39 -13.15 20.58
C GLN A 489 -0.39 -12.06 19.82
N LEU A 490 0.28 -11.25 19.00
CA LEU A 490 -0.39 -10.23 18.17
C LEU A 490 -1.41 -10.82 17.20
N PHE A 491 -1.01 -11.82 16.40
CA PHE A 491 -1.87 -12.41 15.37
C PHE A 491 -3.10 -13.10 15.97
N LEU A 492 -2.94 -13.83 17.08
CA LEU A 492 -4.07 -14.45 17.76
C LEU A 492 -5.00 -13.41 18.42
N SER A 493 -4.43 -12.37 19.04
CA SER A 493 -5.22 -11.32 19.72
C SER A 493 -6.01 -10.42 18.77
N MET A 494 -5.73 -10.42 17.47
CA MET A 494 -6.40 -9.53 16.51
C MET A 494 -7.46 -10.24 15.68
N LEU A 495 -7.60 -11.56 15.79
CA LEU A 495 -8.56 -12.33 14.98
C LEU A 495 -10.00 -11.78 15.08
N PRO A 496 -10.57 -11.47 16.28
CA PRO A 496 -11.92 -10.90 16.35
C PRO A 496 -12.07 -9.54 15.68
N LEU A 497 -10.98 -8.78 15.53
CA LEU A 497 -10.99 -7.44 14.93
C LEU A 497 -11.07 -7.47 13.41
N HIS A 498 -10.88 -8.64 12.79
CA HIS A 498 -10.91 -8.87 11.34
C HIS A 498 -12.11 -9.72 10.90
N SER A 499 -13.20 -9.72 11.67
CA SER A 499 -14.42 -10.47 11.32
C SER A 499 -15.15 -9.93 10.08
N ASP A 500 -14.76 -8.75 9.58
CA ASP A 500 -15.29 -8.10 8.39
C ASP A 500 -14.94 -8.85 7.08
N ASN A 501 -13.86 -9.64 7.10
CA ASN A 501 -13.43 -10.44 5.96
C ASN A 501 -12.98 -11.82 6.44
N SER A 502 -13.81 -12.84 6.21
CA SER A 502 -13.58 -14.20 6.70
C SER A 502 -12.31 -14.83 6.14
N GLU A 503 -12.03 -14.65 4.85
CA GLU A 503 -10.85 -15.21 4.19
C GLU A 503 -9.55 -14.60 4.75
N ARG A 504 -9.53 -13.27 4.93
CA ARG A 504 -8.43 -12.58 5.61
C ARG A 504 -8.28 -13.07 7.04
N GLN A 505 -9.38 -13.21 7.78
CA GLN A 505 -9.35 -13.68 9.16
C GLN A 505 -8.75 -15.10 9.26
N ASP A 506 -9.11 -15.98 8.32
CA ASP A 506 -8.60 -17.34 8.24
C ASP A 506 -7.11 -17.36 7.88
N ALA A 507 -6.65 -16.46 7.00
CA ALA A 507 -5.22 -16.27 6.72
C ALA A 507 -4.44 -15.77 7.93
N LEU A 508 -4.98 -14.82 8.69
CA LEU A 508 -4.37 -14.33 9.93
C LEU A 508 -4.27 -15.44 10.99
N PHE A 509 -5.29 -16.29 11.07
CA PHE A 509 -5.29 -17.47 11.93
C PHE A 509 -4.21 -18.48 11.51
N ALA A 510 -4.19 -18.86 10.23
CA ALA A 510 -3.17 -19.75 9.66
C ALA A 510 -1.74 -19.20 9.84
N ASN A 511 -1.59 -17.87 9.79
CA ASN A 511 -0.30 -17.22 9.98
C ASN A 511 0.30 -17.44 11.37
N ALA A 512 -0.54 -17.55 12.41
CA ALA A 512 -0.06 -17.87 13.76
C ALA A 512 0.62 -19.25 13.82
N PHE A 513 0.08 -20.25 13.09
CA PHE A 513 0.69 -21.57 12.95
C PHE A 513 2.00 -21.51 12.17
N ARG A 514 2.06 -20.70 11.10
CA ARG A 514 3.31 -20.50 10.34
C ARG A 514 4.41 -19.94 11.23
N LEU A 515 4.09 -18.93 12.06
CA LEU A 515 5.04 -18.32 12.99
C LEU A 515 5.49 -19.31 14.07
N TYR A 516 4.58 -20.16 14.57
CA TYR A 516 4.93 -21.26 15.47
C TYR A 516 5.93 -22.23 14.84
N ARG A 517 5.69 -22.66 13.58
CA ARG A 517 6.63 -23.51 12.84
C ARG A 517 8.01 -22.87 12.74
N THR A 518 8.08 -21.57 12.44
CA THR A 518 9.34 -20.83 12.39
C THR A 518 10.07 -20.86 13.75
N ILE A 519 9.36 -20.75 14.87
CA ILE A 519 9.99 -20.90 16.20
C ILE A 519 10.60 -22.30 16.36
N LYS A 520 9.88 -23.36 15.98
CA LYS A 520 10.37 -24.75 16.09
C LYS A 520 11.59 -25.01 15.23
N ASP A 521 11.65 -24.41 14.04
CA ASP A 521 12.80 -24.56 13.15
C ASP A 521 14.03 -23.80 13.64
N LEU A 522 13.85 -22.70 14.38
CA LEU A 522 14.96 -21.95 15.01
C LEU A 522 15.53 -22.62 16.28
N GLU A 523 14.82 -23.59 16.86
CA GLU A 523 15.27 -24.36 18.03
C GLU A 523 16.12 -25.59 17.67
N LYS A 524 16.00 -26.07 16.43
CA LYS A 524 16.80 -27.18 15.90
C LYS A 524 18.19 -26.67 15.53
#